data_AF-A0A535XXT9-F1
#
_entry.id   AF-A0A535XXT9-F1
#
_cell.length_a   1.000
_cell.length_b   1.000
_cell.length_c   1.000
_cell.angle_alpha   90.00
_cell.angle_beta   90.00
_cell.angle_gamma   90.00
#
_symmetry.space_group_name_H-M   'P 1'
#
loop_
_entity.id
_entity.type
_entity.pdbx_description
1 polymer ?
#
loop_
_entity_poly.entity_id
_entity_poly.type
_entity_poly.pdbx_seq_one_letter_code
_entity_poly.pdbx_strand_id
1 'polypeptide(L)'
;MTVTDSLVLDPQQTRTVAAAFERLFPADEHGPGAADIGVVAYLDTALAGAEAEHVATYRAGLAALDQAALSSFAQTFVQCAPAAQDALIARLERDELADVPAAADGRTFFELLRAHLQEGLFA
;
A
#
# COMPACT_ATOMS: atom_id res chain seq x y z
N MET A 1 17.29 0.92 -7.56
CA MET A 1 16.12 0.01 -7.58
C MET A 1 15.39 0.21 -8.88
N THR A 2 15.50 -0.76 -9.78
CA THR A 2 14.65 -0.85 -10.98
C THR A 2 13.21 -1.04 -10.51
N VAL A 3 12.30 -0.15 -10.93
CA VAL A 3 10.88 -0.43 -10.79
C VAL A 3 10.61 -1.61 -11.72
N THR A 4 10.34 -2.79 -11.16
CA THR A 4 9.83 -3.92 -11.91
C THR A 4 8.55 -3.47 -12.60
N ASP A 5 8.44 -3.72 -13.91
CA ASP A 5 7.26 -3.36 -14.69
C ASP A 5 6.04 -4.05 -14.06
N SER A 6 5.13 -3.25 -13.50
CA SER A 6 3.94 -3.73 -12.81
C SER A 6 2.83 -3.97 -13.83
N LEU A 7 2.12 -5.09 -13.71
CA LEU A 7 1.07 -5.52 -14.62
C LEU A 7 -0.21 -4.70 -14.45
N VAL A 8 -0.50 -4.23 -13.23
CA VAL A 8 -1.82 -3.64 -12.89
C VAL A 8 -1.74 -2.25 -12.29
N LEU A 9 -0.81 -2.04 -11.35
CA LEU A 9 -0.63 -0.74 -10.69
C LEU A 9 0.36 0.11 -11.47
N ASP A 10 0.16 1.43 -11.49
CA ASP A 10 1.16 2.31 -12.08
C ASP A 10 2.45 2.37 -11.23
N PRO A 11 3.56 2.93 -11.74
CA PRO A 11 4.82 2.99 -11.01
C PRO A 11 4.75 3.73 -9.66
N GLN A 12 3.91 4.77 -9.54
CA GLN A 12 3.74 5.49 -8.28
C GLN A 12 2.95 4.65 -7.28
N GLN A 13 1.83 4.07 -7.71
CA GLN A 13 1.01 3.15 -6.91
C GLN A 13 1.82 1.97 -6.39
N THR A 14 2.66 1.38 -7.25
CA THR A 14 3.57 0.27 -6.88
C THR A 14 4.55 0.68 -5.79
N ARG A 15 5.12 1.89 -5.86
CA ARG A 15 6.01 2.41 -4.81
C ARG A 15 5.27 2.71 -3.52
N THR A 16 4.06 3.26 -3.60
CA THR A 16 3.23 3.56 -2.43
C THR A 16 2.82 2.28 -1.70
N VAL A 17 2.40 1.22 -2.41
CA VAL A 17 2.06 -0.06 -1.76
C VAL A 17 3.29 -0.77 -1.20
N ALA A 18 4.43 -0.72 -1.89
CA ALA A 18 5.69 -1.27 -1.37
C ALA A 18 6.10 -0.58 -0.05
N ALA A 19 6.02 0.75 0.00
CA ALA A 19 6.30 1.51 1.21
C ALA A 19 5.30 1.17 2.33
N ALA A 20 4.00 1.04 2.01
CA ALA A 20 2.99 0.68 2.99
C ALA A 20 3.23 -0.73 3.58
N PHE A 21 3.52 -1.72 2.74
CA PHE A 21 3.88 -3.06 3.19
C PHE A 21 5.14 -3.08 4.04
N GLU A 22 6.16 -2.31 3.69
CA GLU A 22 7.38 -2.20 4.51
C GLU A 22 7.12 -1.53 5.87
N ARG A 23 6.13 -0.64 5.99
CA ARG A 23 5.72 -0.12 7.31
C ARG A 23 4.93 -1.15 8.12
N LEU A 24 4.10 -1.97 7.46
CA LEU A 24 3.29 -3.01 8.10
C LEU A 24 4.11 -4.25 8.52
N PHE A 25 5.16 -4.58 7.76
CA PHE A 25 6.09 -5.67 8.04
C PHE A 25 7.52 -5.21 7.70
N PRO A 26 8.16 -4.42 8.58
CA PRO A 26 9.50 -3.92 8.37
C PRO A 26 10.55 -5.00 8.56
N ALA A 27 11.68 -4.86 7.88
CA ALA A 27 12.88 -5.63 8.22
C ALA A 27 13.32 -5.34 9.67
N ASP A 28 13.82 -6.36 10.35
CA ASP A 28 14.39 -6.25 11.69
C ASP A 28 15.69 -7.06 11.82
N GLU A 29 16.24 -7.17 13.02
CA GLU A 29 17.48 -7.92 13.26
C GLU A 29 17.34 -9.44 12.98
N HIS A 30 16.11 -9.95 12.88
CA HIS A 30 15.80 -11.37 12.74
C HIS A 30 15.35 -11.76 11.33
N GLY A 31 15.03 -10.81 10.46
CA GLY A 31 14.54 -11.16 9.13
C GLY A 31 14.33 -10.02 8.13
N PRO A 32 14.06 -10.39 6.87
CA PRO A 32 13.74 -9.45 5.80
C PRO A 32 12.39 -8.76 6.02
N GLY A 33 12.25 -7.56 5.46
CA GLY A 33 10.97 -6.84 5.40
C GLY A 33 10.13 -7.26 4.20
N ALA A 34 8.90 -6.75 4.12
CA ALA A 34 7.98 -7.07 3.03
C ALA A 34 8.56 -6.77 1.64
N ALA A 35 9.38 -5.72 1.52
CA ALA A 35 10.04 -5.37 0.27
C ALA A 35 11.01 -6.46 -0.21
N ASP A 36 11.65 -7.18 0.71
CA ASP A 36 12.66 -8.20 0.41
C ASP A 36 12.04 -9.60 0.26
N ILE A 37 10.82 -9.82 0.75
CA ILE A 37 10.11 -11.12 0.68
C ILE A 37 9.41 -11.32 -0.68
N GLY A 38 9.18 -10.23 -1.44
CA GLY A 38 8.51 -10.31 -2.75
C GLY A 38 6.99 -10.15 -2.70
N VAL A 39 6.45 -9.65 -1.58
CA VAL A 39 5.01 -9.42 -1.36
C VAL A 39 4.40 -8.54 -2.47
N VAL A 40 5.14 -7.55 -2.97
CA VAL A 40 4.66 -6.66 -4.05
C VAL A 40 4.50 -7.43 -5.38
N ALA A 41 5.38 -8.40 -5.66
CA ALA A 41 5.28 -9.22 -6.87
C ALA A 41 4.10 -10.21 -6.78
N TYR A 42 3.85 -10.75 -5.57
CA TYR A 42 2.64 -11.50 -5.29
C TYR A 42 1.39 -10.65 -5.57
N LEU A 43 1.31 -9.45 -4.99
CA LEU A 43 0.17 -8.56 -5.15
C LEU A 43 -0.10 -8.24 -6.63
N ASP A 44 0.95 -7.93 -7.41
CA ASP A 44 0.79 -7.60 -8.83
C ASP A 44 0.24 -8.79 -9.63
N THR A 45 0.70 -10.02 -9.33
CA THR A 45 0.16 -11.24 -9.94
C THR A 45 -1.28 -11.52 -9.51
N ALA A 46 -1.59 -11.33 -8.23
CA ALA A 46 -2.93 -11.54 -7.68
C ALA A 46 -3.93 -10.58 -8.31
N LEU A 47 -3.62 -9.27 -8.34
CA LEU A 47 -4.45 -8.24 -8.95
C LEU A 47 -4.60 -8.40 -10.48
N ALA A 48 -3.64 -9.04 -11.15
CA ALA A 48 -3.72 -9.36 -12.58
C ALA A 48 -4.64 -10.56 -12.87
N GLY A 49 -5.00 -11.34 -11.85
CA GLY A 49 -5.71 -12.60 -11.98
C GLY A 49 -6.83 -12.75 -10.96
N ALA A 50 -6.58 -13.55 -9.92
CA ALA A 50 -7.60 -13.98 -8.96
C ALA A 50 -8.27 -12.82 -8.21
N GLU A 51 -7.53 -11.74 -7.96
CA GLU A 51 -7.95 -10.57 -7.17
C GLU A 51 -8.27 -9.35 -8.05
N ALA A 52 -8.58 -9.55 -9.34
CA ALA A 52 -8.84 -8.47 -10.29
C ALA A 52 -10.01 -7.55 -9.88
N GLU A 53 -10.95 -8.05 -9.09
CA GLU A 53 -12.06 -7.28 -8.52
C GLU A 53 -11.60 -6.22 -7.50
N HIS A 54 -10.43 -6.40 -6.87
CA HIS A 54 -9.87 -5.46 -5.89
C HIS A 54 -9.06 -4.32 -6.51
N VAL A 55 -8.82 -4.32 -7.82
CA VAL A 55 -7.99 -3.31 -8.51
C VAL A 55 -8.53 -1.89 -8.32
N ALA A 56 -9.85 -1.71 -8.41
CA ALA A 56 -10.47 -0.40 -8.21
C ALA A 56 -10.24 0.13 -6.78
N THR A 57 -10.39 -0.75 -5.78
CA THR A 57 -10.17 -0.43 -4.37
C THR A 57 -8.71 -0.07 -4.10
N TYR A 58 -7.75 -0.83 -4.66
CA TYR A 58 -6.33 -0.52 -4.54
C TYR A 58 -5.98 0.85 -5.14
N ARG A 59 -6.46 1.14 -6.36
CA ARG A 59 -6.18 2.44 -7.00
C ARG A 59 -6.78 3.61 -6.22
N ALA A 60 -8.00 3.47 -5.73
CA ALA A 60 -8.67 4.50 -4.93
C ALA A 60 -7.96 4.72 -3.58
N GLY A 61 -7.63 3.64 -2.86
CA GLY A 61 -6.96 3.70 -1.57
C GLY A 61 -5.55 4.29 -1.64
N LEU A 62 -4.75 3.88 -2.63
CA LEU A 62 -3.41 4.41 -2.84
C LEU A 62 -3.43 5.90 -3.22
N ALA A 63 -4.38 6.31 -4.06
CA ALA A 63 -4.57 7.72 -4.41
C ALA A 63 -4.96 8.55 -3.18
N ALA A 64 -5.86 8.05 -2.33
CA ALA A 64 -6.26 8.75 -1.11
C ALA A 64 -5.11 8.88 -0.11
N LEU A 65 -4.26 7.85 0.01
CA LEU A 65 -3.07 7.88 0.85
C LEU A 65 -2.05 8.93 0.37
N ASP A 66 -1.80 9.00 -0.95
CA ASP A 66 -0.94 10.03 -1.55
C ASP A 66 -1.53 11.44 -1.40
N GLN A 67 -2.84 11.62 -1.59
CA GLN A 67 -3.49 12.93 -1.37
C GLN A 67 -3.42 13.35 0.10
N ALA A 68 -3.66 12.44 1.05
CA ALA A 68 -3.53 12.73 2.47
C ALA A 68 -2.10 13.11 2.86
N ALA A 69 -1.10 12.47 2.25
CA ALA A 69 0.30 12.81 2.42
C ALA A 69 0.62 14.21 1.87
N LEU A 70 0.15 14.52 0.66
CA LEU A 70 0.35 15.84 0.03
C LEU A 70 -0.30 16.96 0.86
N SER A 71 -1.52 16.76 1.33
CA SER A 71 -2.24 17.74 2.16
C SER A 71 -1.61 17.95 3.54
N SER A 72 -1.05 16.89 4.14
CA SER A 72 -0.50 16.96 5.52
C SER A 72 0.98 17.33 5.56
N PHE A 73 1.76 16.94 4.54
CA PHE A 73 3.22 16.97 4.56
C PHE A 73 3.86 17.53 3.26
N ALA A 74 3.05 17.97 2.28
CA ALA A 74 3.49 18.48 0.98
C ALA A 74 4.40 17.51 0.18
N GLN A 75 4.28 16.22 0.44
CA GLN A 75 5.05 15.14 -0.18
C GLN A 75 4.13 13.95 -0.48
N THR A 76 4.45 13.16 -1.50
CA THR A 76 3.76 11.87 -1.70
C THR A 76 4.06 10.92 -0.54
N PHE A 77 3.21 9.92 -0.32
CA PHE A 77 3.33 9.00 0.82
C PHE A 77 4.71 8.36 0.89
N VAL A 78 5.23 7.86 -0.23
CA VAL A 78 6.55 7.22 -0.31
C VAL A 78 7.71 8.18 0.02
N GLN A 79 7.51 9.49 -0.13
CA GLN A 79 8.51 10.52 0.19
C GLN A 79 8.43 11.00 1.64
N CYS A 80 7.32 10.74 2.34
CA CYS A 80 7.19 11.08 3.75
C CYS A 80 8.21 10.33 4.63
N ALA A 81 8.60 10.93 5.75
CA ALA A 81 9.39 10.25 6.77
C ALA A 81 8.61 9.04 7.34
N PRO A 82 9.29 7.99 7.84
CA PRO A 82 8.62 6.76 8.32
C PRO A 82 7.51 7.02 9.34
N ALA A 83 7.73 7.92 10.31
CA ALA A 83 6.72 8.27 11.30
C ALA A 83 5.47 8.95 10.68
N ALA A 84 5.64 9.70 9.60
CA ALA A 84 4.52 10.29 8.87
C ALA A 84 3.77 9.24 8.04
N GLN A 85 4.48 8.27 7.46
CA GLN A 85 3.87 7.11 6.82
C GLN A 85 3.03 6.30 7.82
N ASP A 86 3.56 6.01 9.00
CA ASP A 86 2.86 5.32 10.08
C ASP A 86 1.59 6.07 10.52
N ALA A 87 1.69 7.39 10.68
CA ALA A 87 0.56 8.22 11.06
C ALA A 87 -0.56 8.19 10.00
N LEU A 88 -0.21 8.16 8.71
CA LEU A 88 -1.17 8.06 7.62
C LEU A 88 -1.80 6.67 7.52
N ILE A 89 -1.03 5.59 7.71
CA ILE A 89 -1.55 4.21 7.77
C ILE A 89 -2.51 4.06 8.95
N ALA A 90 -2.16 4.58 10.12
CA ALA A 90 -3.03 4.52 11.29
C ALA A 90 -4.35 5.30 11.07
N ARG A 91 -4.31 6.42 10.32
CA ARG A 91 -5.53 7.14 9.91
C ARG A 91 -6.36 6.34 8.92
N LEU A 92 -5.72 5.64 7.97
CA LEU A 92 -6.39 4.75 7.03
C LEU A 92 -7.15 3.63 7.76
N GLU A 93 -6.52 2.95 8.72
CA GLU A 93 -7.13 1.91 9.56
C GLU A 93 -8.39 2.42 10.31
N ARG A 94 -8.33 3.67 10.77
CA ARG A 94 -9.43 4.32 11.50
C ARG A 94 -10.49 4.96 10.60
N ASP A 95 -10.37 4.83 9.28
CA ASP A 95 -11.26 5.45 8.28
C ASP A 95 -11.27 7.00 8.36
N GLU A 96 -10.11 7.59 8.64
CA GLU A 96 -9.93 9.04 8.86
C GLU A 96 -9.16 9.75 7.71
N LEU A 97 -9.12 9.14 6.53
CA LEU A 97 -8.65 9.83 5.33
C LEU A 97 -9.84 10.59 4.74
N ALA A 98 -9.87 11.90 4.98
CA ALA A 98 -11.01 12.79 4.75
C ALA A 98 -11.52 12.87 3.29
N ASP A 99 -10.77 12.31 2.33
CA ASP A 99 -11.03 12.42 0.89
C ASP A 99 -10.87 11.08 0.14
N VAL A 100 -11.17 9.93 0.76
CA VAL A 100 -11.33 8.71 -0.04
C VAL A 100 -12.64 8.84 -0.85
N PRO A 101 -12.61 8.79 -2.20
CA PRO A 101 -13.84 8.71 -2.97
C PRO A 101 -14.65 7.50 -2.50
N ALA A 102 -15.98 7.59 -2.48
CA ALA A 102 -16.90 6.54 -1.99
C ALA A 102 -16.70 5.12 -2.61
N ALA A 103 -15.84 4.97 -3.61
CA ALA A 103 -15.42 3.72 -4.20
C ALA A 103 -14.47 2.87 -3.32
N ALA A 104 -13.92 3.43 -2.24
CA ALA A 104 -13.22 2.69 -1.20
C ALA A 104 -13.51 3.37 0.14
N ASP A 105 -14.06 2.67 1.13
CA ASP A 105 -13.86 3.11 2.50
C ASP A 105 -12.39 2.79 2.90
N GLY A 106 -11.78 3.66 3.70
CA GLY A 106 -10.35 3.55 4.02
C GLY A 106 -10.04 2.27 4.80
N ARG A 107 -10.98 1.82 5.63
CA ARG A 107 -10.85 0.60 6.41
C ARG A 107 -10.80 -0.66 5.55
N THR A 108 -11.67 -0.80 4.56
CA THR A 108 -11.71 -1.93 3.61
C THR A 108 -10.41 -2.00 2.84
N PHE A 109 -9.88 -0.86 2.38
CA PHE A 109 -8.58 -0.85 1.73
C PHE A 109 -7.45 -1.28 2.69
N PHE A 110 -7.45 -0.84 3.94
CA PHE A 110 -6.49 -1.29 4.95
C PHE A 110 -6.59 -2.81 5.22
N GLU A 111 -7.81 -3.33 5.32
CA GLU A 111 -8.04 -4.76 5.52
C GLU A 111 -7.52 -5.60 4.34
N LEU A 112 -7.70 -5.13 3.09
CA LEU A 112 -7.13 -5.76 1.90
C LEU A 112 -5.59 -5.68 1.88
N LEU A 113 -5.00 -4.55 2.26
CA LEU A 113 -3.53 -4.45 2.40
C LEU A 113 -3.01 -5.49 3.39
N ARG A 114 -3.65 -5.61 4.55
CA ARG A 114 -3.26 -6.58 5.57
C ARG A 114 -3.43 -8.02 5.10
N ALA A 115 -4.55 -8.34 4.43
CA ALA A 115 -4.82 -9.67 3.90
C ALA A 115 -3.79 -10.09 2.83
N HIS A 116 -3.60 -9.28 1.80
CA HIS A 116 -2.64 -9.59 0.72
C HIS A 116 -1.19 -9.55 1.19
N LEU A 117 -0.86 -8.74 2.21
CA LEU A 117 0.44 -8.82 2.87
C LEU A 117 0.62 -10.20 3.51
N GLN A 118 -0.35 -10.66 4.30
CA GLN A 118 -0.28 -11.98 4.94
C GLN A 118 -0.17 -13.10 3.90
N GLU A 119 -0.97 -13.08 2.84
CA GLU A 119 -0.90 -14.07 1.77
C GLU A 119 0.47 -14.03 1.08
N GLY A 120 0.96 -12.85 0.70
CA GLY A 120 2.26 -12.71 0.03
C GLY A 120 3.46 -13.11 0.90
N LEU A 121 3.34 -13.05 2.22
CA LEU A 121 4.37 -13.55 3.14
C LEU A 121 4.46 -15.10 3.17
N PHE A 122 3.41 -15.80 2.71
CA PHE A 122 3.31 -17.27 2.75
C PHE A 122 3.07 -17.92 1.37
N ALA A 123 3.21 -17.15 0.28
CA ALA A 123 2.99 -17.60 -1.10
C ALA A 123 4.15 -18.44 -1.67
#